data_AF-A0ABD4Y8L4-F1
#
_entry.id   AF-A0ABD4Y8L4-F1
#
_cell.length_a   1.000
_cell.length_b   1.000
_cell.length_c   1.000
_cell.angle_alpha   90.00
_cell.angle_beta   90.00
_cell.angle_gamma   90.00
#
_symmetry.space_group_name_H-M   'P 1'
#
loop_
_entity.id
_entity.type
_entity.pdbx_description
1 polymer ?
#
loop_
_entity_poly.entity_id
_entity_poly.type
_entity_poly.pdbx_seq_one_letter_code
_entity_poly.pdbx_strand_id
1 'polypeptide(L)'
;MLRRALGAVLLLAVLAAGVGLYFVAYPNLPEYEAPEALHYLEQWDATQRQTYYYTPQGTQVKGLEYDWFRALELPFSRDKFATPDYLARFGFLVDPAQQATALNPGNLPVGFARHEDDETGRAYLDVTCAACHTGELRYGGQAIRIDGGAAMHSLASTVPTLRGGAFGQALGMSMAFTYYNPLKFRRFAEQVLGERYEQDRAQLRH
;
A
#
# COMPACT_ATOMS: atom_id res chain seq x y z
N MET A 1 36.96 -9.07 -32.11
CA MET A 1 35.60 -9.65 -32.07
C MET A 1 35.08 -9.83 -30.65
N LEU A 2 35.87 -10.39 -29.71
CA LEU A 2 35.48 -10.62 -28.31
C LEU A 2 34.95 -9.39 -27.56
N ARG A 3 35.58 -8.21 -27.68
CA ARG A 3 35.10 -6.96 -27.05
C ARG A 3 33.71 -6.50 -27.52
N ARG A 4 33.38 -6.71 -28.79
CA ARG A 4 32.06 -6.37 -29.34
C ARG A 4 30.99 -7.35 -28.86
N ALA A 5 31.34 -8.64 -28.78
CA ALA A 5 30.47 -9.66 -28.22
C ALA A 5 30.20 -9.42 -26.71
N LEU A 6 31.23 -9.09 -25.92
CA LEU A 6 31.09 -8.70 -24.51
C LEU A 6 30.20 -7.46 -24.34
N GLY A 7 30.38 -6.44 -25.19
CA GLY A 7 29.54 -5.25 -25.18
C GLY A 7 28.07 -5.56 -25.50
N ALA A 8 27.81 -6.43 -26.47
CA ALA A 8 26.45 -6.85 -26.82
C ALA A 8 25.79 -7.66 -25.69
N VAL A 9 26.52 -8.59 -25.05
CA VAL A 9 26.02 -9.36 -23.90
C VAL A 9 25.70 -8.45 -22.72
N LEU A 10 26.57 -7.48 -22.42
CA LEU A 10 26.33 -6.52 -21.34
C LEU A 10 25.09 -5.65 -21.62
N LEU A 11 24.93 -5.17 -22.86
CA LEU A 11 23.76 -4.41 -23.27
C LEU A 11 22.47 -5.23 -23.10
N LEU A 12 22.47 -6.49 -23.55
CA LEU A 12 21.33 -7.39 -23.40
C LEU A 12 20.99 -7.65 -21.92
N ALA A 13 22.01 -7.82 -21.06
CA ALA A 13 21.80 -8.00 -19.64
C ALA A 13 21.19 -6.75 -18.98
N VAL A 14 21.65 -5.55 -19.35
CA VAL A 14 21.08 -4.28 -18.86
C VAL A 14 19.64 -4.11 -19.33
N LEU A 15 19.34 -4.41 -20.59
CA LEU A 15 17.98 -4.35 -21.11
C LEU A 15 17.05 -5.35 -20.39
N ALA A 16 17.50 -6.59 -20.22
CA ALA A 16 16.75 -7.61 -19.48
C ALA A 16 16.50 -7.19 -18.02
N ALA A 17 17.50 -6.62 -17.33
CA ALA A 17 17.34 -6.10 -15.99
C ALA A 17 16.37 -4.90 -15.95
N GLY A 18 16.44 -4.00 -16.93
CA GLY A 18 15.53 -2.87 -17.06
C GLY A 18 14.07 -3.31 -17.27
N VAL A 19 13.83 -4.32 -18.11
CA VAL A 19 12.50 -4.92 -18.30
C VAL A 19 12.01 -5.59 -17.01
N GLY A 20 12.87 -6.33 -16.32
CA GLY A 20 12.54 -6.92 -15.02
C GLY A 20 12.13 -5.86 -13.99
N LEU A 21 12.92 -4.80 -13.85
CA LEU A 21 12.63 -3.67 -12.95
C LEU A 21 11.32 -2.96 -13.33
N TYR A 22 11.03 -2.82 -14.63
CA TYR A 22 9.79 -2.23 -15.09
C TYR A 22 8.57 -3.03 -14.62
N PHE A 23 8.55 -4.36 -14.79
CA PHE A 23 7.41 -5.18 -14.39
C PHE A 23 7.23 -5.31 -12.87
N VAL A 24 8.29 -5.13 -12.09
CA VAL A 24 8.19 -5.09 -10.62
C VAL A 24 7.67 -3.72 -10.16
N ALA A 25 8.07 -2.63 -10.82
CA ALA A 25 7.59 -1.28 -10.53
C ALA A 25 6.16 -1.01 -11.05
N TYR A 26 5.78 -1.69 -12.12
CA TYR A 26 4.46 -1.68 -12.74
C TYR A 26 3.89 -3.10 -12.80
N PRO A 27 3.40 -3.63 -11.66
CA PRO A 27 2.77 -4.94 -11.65
C PRO A 27 1.54 -4.94 -12.55
N ASN A 28 1.34 -6.05 -13.27
CA ASN A 28 0.12 -6.28 -14.04
C ASN A 28 -1.04 -6.56 -13.08
N LEU A 29 -1.72 -5.49 -12.66
CA LEU A 29 -2.88 -5.54 -11.77
C LEU A 29 -4.14 -5.20 -12.57
N PRO A 30 -5.30 -5.79 -12.24
CA PRO A 30 -6.57 -5.37 -12.80
C PRO A 30 -6.78 -3.86 -12.59
N GLU A 31 -7.50 -3.24 -13.51
CA GLU A 31 -8.04 -1.91 -13.26
C GLU A 31 -9.07 -1.98 -12.14
N TYR A 32 -9.10 -0.94 -11.31
CA TYR A 32 -10.11 -0.85 -10.25
C TYR A 32 -11.36 -0.20 -10.81
N GLU A 33 -12.44 -0.97 -10.85
CA GLU A 33 -13.79 -0.48 -11.10
C GLU A 33 -14.51 -0.35 -9.76
N ALA A 34 -14.78 0.89 -9.35
CA ALA A 34 -15.56 1.17 -8.14
C ALA A 34 -17.01 0.71 -8.35
N PRO A 35 -17.64 0.03 -7.38
CA PRO A 35 -19.06 -0.27 -7.47
C PRO A 35 -19.89 1.02 -7.46
N GLU A 36 -20.95 1.05 -8.25
CA GLU A 36 -21.93 2.15 -8.28
C GLU A 36 -22.70 2.23 -6.95
N ALA A 37 -22.94 1.07 -6.32
CA ALA A 37 -23.54 0.99 -5.00
C ALA A 37 -22.91 -0.13 -4.17
N LEU A 38 -22.66 0.18 -2.90
CA LEU A 38 -22.15 -0.73 -1.89
C LEU A 38 -23.24 -1.01 -0.86
N HIS A 39 -23.57 -2.29 -0.70
CA HIS A 39 -24.57 -2.78 0.24
C HIS A 39 -23.89 -3.53 1.38
N TYR A 40 -24.19 -3.13 2.61
CA TYR A 40 -23.76 -3.86 3.79
C TYR A 40 -24.88 -4.79 4.26
N LEU A 41 -24.52 -5.95 4.79
CA LEU A 41 -25.46 -6.79 5.51
C LEU A 41 -25.83 -6.17 6.87
N GLU A 42 -27.01 -6.50 7.40
CA GLU A 42 -27.50 -6.06 8.71
C GLU A 42 -26.79 -6.78 9.88
N GLN A 43 -25.46 -6.83 9.83
CA GLN A 43 -24.62 -7.46 10.86
C GLN A 43 -24.24 -6.46 11.95
N TRP A 44 -23.93 -5.22 11.55
CA TRP A 44 -23.46 -4.13 12.41
C TRP A 44 -23.96 -2.77 11.93
N ASP A 45 -24.07 -1.84 12.88
CA ASP A 45 -24.22 -0.42 12.57
C ASP A 45 -22.90 0.21 12.05
N ALA A 46 -22.97 1.46 11.59
CA ALA A 46 -21.82 2.15 11.01
C ALA A 46 -20.66 2.35 12.01
N THR A 47 -20.97 2.61 13.29
CA THR A 47 -19.95 2.84 14.34
C THR A 47 -19.25 1.54 14.68
N GLN A 48 -20.01 0.47 14.92
CA GLN A 48 -19.50 -0.87 15.17
C GLN A 48 -18.62 -1.36 14.02
N ARG A 49 -19.02 -1.10 12.78
CA ARG A 49 -18.23 -1.45 11.59
C ARG A 49 -16.92 -0.67 11.52
N GLN A 50 -16.93 0.63 11.80
CA GLN A 50 -15.70 1.43 11.87
C GLN A 50 -14.75 0.90 12.95
N THR A 51 -15.26 0.56 14.13
CA THR A 51 -14.46 -0.10 15.18
C THR A 51 -13.87 -1.41 14.67
N TYR A 52 -14.70 -2.29 14.11
CA TYR A 52 -14.21 -3.57 13.58
C TYR A 52 -13.14 -3.40 12.49
N TYR A 53 -13.32 -2.45 11.57
CA TYR A 53 -12.37 -2.22 10.47
C TYR A 53 -11.03 -1.68 10.93
N TYR A 54 -11.03 -0.78 11.92
CA TYR A 54 -9.90 0.10 12.18
C TYR A 54 -9.34 0.04 13.59
N THR A 55 -9.84 -0.84 14.47
CA THR A 55 -9.20 -1.10 15.77
C THR A 55 -7.84 -1.78 15.56
N PRO A 56 -6.73 -1.13 15.96
CA PRO A 56 -5.39 -1.71 15.85
C PRO A 56 -5.23 -3.00 16.68
N GLN A 57 -4.34 -3.89 16.24
CA GLN A 57 -4.09 -5.21 16.85
C GLN A 57 -2.61 -5.47 17.14
N GLY A 58 -1.73 -4.50 16.84
CA GLY A 58 -0.31 -4.57 17.12
C GLY A 58 0.48 -5.41 16.11
N THR A 59 -0.03 -5.64 14.90
CA THR A 59 0.71 -6.42 13.89
C THR A 59 1.92 -5.67 13.33
N GLN A 60 1.88 -4.32 13.36
CA GLN A 60 2.95 -3.40 12.98
C GLN A 60 3.73 -3.86 11.74
N VAL A 61 3.17 -3.70 10.53
CA VAL A 61 3.64 -4.27 9.25
C VAL A 61 5.16 -4.09 9.05
N LYS A 62 5.96 -5.01 9.60
CA LYS A 62 7.43 -4.94 9.70
C LYS A 62 7.98 -3.58 10.16
N GLY A 63 7.30 -2.92 11.11
CA GLY A 63 7.71 -1.61 11.64
C GLY A 63 7.54 -0.44 10.67
N LEU A 64 6.76 -0.61 9.59
CA LEU A 64 6.45 0.48 8.66
C LEU A 64 5.60 1.54 9.36
N GLU A 65 6.09 2.77 9.43
CA GLU A 65 5.34 3.90 9.97
C GLU A 65 4.13 4.25 9.09
N TYR A 66 3.03 4.63 9.76
CA TYR A 66 1.75 4.96 9.13
C TYR A 66 1.89 6.13 8.14
N ASP A 67 2.53 7.21 8.57
CA ASP A 67 2.69 8.40 7.72
C ASP A 67 3.72 8.20 6.61
N TRP A 68 4.70 7.30 6.82
CA TRP A 68 5.63 6.92 5.76
C TRP A 68 4.88 6.20 4.64
N PHE A 69 4.07 5.19 4.99
CA PHE A 69 3.24 4.47 4.02
C PHE A 69 2.36 5.42 3.19
N ARG A 70 1.73 6.40 3.85
CA ARG A 70 0.88 7.42 3.19
C ARG A 70 1.67 8.39 2.32
N ALA A 71 2.92 8.66 2.65
CA ALA A 71 3.78 9.59 1.92
C ALA A 71 4.43 8.97 0.67
N LEU A 72 4.57 7.64 0.61
CA LEU A 72 5.19 6.95 -0.52
C LEU A 72 4.50 7.29 -1.85
N GLU A 73 5.32 7.58 -2.86
CA GLU A 73 4.88 7.76 -4.24
C GLU A 73 5.17 6.52 -5.08
N LEU A 74 4.40 6.31 -6.13
CA LEU A 74 4.69 5.27 -7.12
C LEU A 74 6.05 5.51 -7.82
N PRO A 75 6.76 4.47 -8.29
CA PRO A 75 8.12 4.58 -8.83
C PRO A 75 8.32 5.66 -9.91
N PHE A 76 7.39 5.83 -10.85
CA PHE A 76 7.53 6.79 -11.95
C PHE A 76 6.39 7.83 -12.02
N SER A 77 5.59 7.94 -10.97
CA SER A 77 4.54 8.96 -10.84
C SER A 77 4.74 9.78 -9.55
N ARG A 78 4.01 10.87 -9.40
CA ARG A 78 3.85 11.57 -8.10
C ARG A 78 2.62 11.07 -7.33
N ASP A 79 1.81 10.22 -7.93
CA ASP A 79 0.65 9.62 -7.27
C ASP A 79 1.09 8.80 -6.06
N LYS A 80 0.25 8.80 -5.03
CA LYS A 80 0.54 8.10 -3.77
C LYS A 80 0.27 6.61 -3.90
N PHE A 81 1.17 5.82 -3.32
CA PHE A 81 1.00 4.38 -3.20
C PHE A 81 -0.25 4.04 -2.38
N ALA A 82 -0.51 4.78 -1.31
CA ALA A 82 -1.63 4.53 -0.40
C ALA A 82 -2.98 5.12 -0.87
N THR A 83 -3.13 5.44 -2.16
CA THR A 83 -4.45 5.87 -2.66
C THR A 83 -5.45 4.70 -2.60
N PRO A 84 -6.71 4.94 -2.20
CA PRO A 84 -7.71 3.87 -2.12
C PRO A 84 -7.85 3.10 -3.44
N ASP A 85 -7.93 3.81 -4.57
CA ASP A 85 -8.06 3.20 -5.90
C ASP A 85 -6.88 2.30 -6.25
N TYR A 86 -5.65 2.74 -5.98
CA TYR A 86 -4.47 1.92 -6.26
C TYR A 86 -4.41 0.69 -5.34
N LEU A 87 -4.75 0.85 -4.05
CA LEU A 87 -4.81 -0.27 -3.11
C LEU A 87 -5.93 -1.27 -3.47
N ALA A 88 -7.06 -0.80 -3.99
CA ALA A 88 -8.16 -1.68 -4.41
C ALA A 88 -7.77 -2.61 -5.56
N ARG A 89 -6.79 -2.23 -6.40
CA ARG A 89 -6.22 -3.11 -7.44
C ARG A 89 -5.51 -4.35 -6.88
N PHE A 90 -5.13 -4.32 -5.60
CA PHE A 90 -4.58 -5.48 -4.88
C PHE A 90 -5.65 -6.31 -4.17
N GLY A 91 -6.94 -6.00 -4.38
CA GLY A 91 -8.08 -6.66 -3.75
C GLY A 91 -8.43 -6.14 -2.36
N PHE A 92 -7.82 -5.02 -1.91
CA PHE A 92 -8.24 -4.37 -0.68
C PHE A 92 -9.60 -3.69 -0.86
N LEU A 93 -10.44 -3.78 0.16
CA LEU A 93 -11.82 -3.28 0.08
C LEU A 93 -11.87 -1.79 0.42
N VAL A 94 -12.41 -1.01 -0.49
CA VAL A 94 -12.62 0.44 -0.35
C VAL A 94 -14.11 0.70 -0.51
N ASP A 95 -14.66 1.56 0.34
CA ASP A 95 -15.99 2.13 0.10
C ASP A 95 -15.81 3.40 -0.77
N PRO A 96 -16.43 3.51 -1.95
CA PRO A 96 -16.31 4.70 -2.81
C PRO A 96 -16.75 6.00 -2.14
N ALA A 97 -17.65 5.93 -1.15
CA ALA A 97 -18.09 7.07 -0.36
C ALA A 97 -17.26 7.28 0.92
N GLN A 98 -16.22 6.46 1.15
CA GLN A 98 -15.39 6.53 2.34
C GLN A 98 -14.66 7.88 2.41
N GLN A 99 -14.73 8.48 3.60
CA GLN A 99 -13.97 9.65 3.96
C GLN A 99 -13.09 9.34 5.17
N ALA A 100 -12.08 10.18 5.39
CA ALA A 100 -11.25 10.07 6.58
C ALA A 100 -12.12 10.19 7.85
N THR A 101 -11.89 9.30 8.80
CA THR A 101 -12.55 9.30 10.12
C THR A 101 -11.51 9.40 11.22
N ALA A 102 -11.93 9.57 12.48
CA ALA A 102 -11.01 9.55 13.60
C ALA A 102 -10.23 8.22 13.71
N LEU A 103 -10.86 7.09 13.37
CA LEU A 103 -10.25 5.76 13.38
C LEU A 103 -9.46 5.45 12.09
N ASN A 104 -9.81 6.11 10.98
CA ASN A 104 -9.13 5.98 9.70
C ASN A 104 -8.76 7.36 9.11
N PRO A 105 -7.80 8.08 9.72
CA PRO A 105 -7.45 9.44 9.31
C PRO A 105 -6.77 9.49 7.93
N GLY A 106 -6.23 8.36 7.46
CA GLY A 106 -5.62 8.23 6.14
C GLY A 106 -6.57 7.84 5.02
N ASN A 107 -7.86 7.63 5.32
CA ASN A 107 -8.84 7.09 4.38
C ASN A 107 -8.38 5.78 3.71
N LEU A 108 -7.71 4.91 4.47
CA LEU A 108 -7.16 3.66 3.96
C LEU A 108 -8.24 2.57 3.81
N PRO A 109 -7.99 1.52 3.01
CA PRO A 109 -8.94 0.42 2.83
C PRO A 109 -9.29 -0.29 4.15
N VAL A 110 -10.38 -1.05 4.12
CA VAL A 110 -10.81 -1.94 5.21
C VAL A 110 -9.62 -2.76 5.73
N GLY A 111 -9.39 -2.70 7.03
CA GLY A 111 -8.36 -3.47 7.69
C GLY A 111 -6.99 -2.80 7.82
N PHE A 112 -6.76 -1.63 7.24
CA PHE A 112 -5.57 -0.82 7.54
C PHE A 112 -5.84 0.14 8.69
N ALA A 113 -5.05 0.07 9.75
CA ALA A 113 -5.22 0.91 10.93
C ALA A 113 -3.94 1.70 11.29
N ARG A 114 -4.13 2.77 12.06
CA ARG A 114 -3.05 3.53 12.69
C ARG A 114 -2.87 3.04 14.12
N HIS A 115 -1.76 2.37 14.39
CA HIS A 115 -1.39 1.92 15.73
C HIS A 115 -0.39 2.90 16.33
N GLU A 116 -0.76 3.57 17.42
CA GLU A 116 0.21 4.38 18.17
C GLU A 116 0.88 3.48 19.22
N ASP A 117 2.20 3.45 19.21
CA ASP A 117 2.99 2.76 20.21
C ASP A 117 3.11 3.63 21.46
N ASP A 118 2.56 3.17 22.58
CA ASP A 118 2.51 3.92 23.84
C ASP A 118 3.91 4.24 24.40
N GLU A 119 4.93 3.43 24.08
CA GLU A 119 6.30 3.62 24.57
C GLU A 119 7.05 4.72 23.79
N THR A 120 6.94 4.72 22.47
CA THR A 120 7.71 5.62 21.60
C THR A 120 6.91 6.79 21.04
N GLY A 121 5.58 6.75 21.16
CA GLY A 121 4.65 7.69 20.51
C GLY A 121 4.64 7.61 18.98
N ARG A 122 5.29 6.60 18.38
CA ARG A 122 5.34 6.42 16.93
C ARG A 122 4.06 5.75 16.44
N ALA A 123 3.59 6.19 15.27
CA ALA A 123 2.42 5.61 14.63
C ALA A 123 2.84 4.61 13.56
N TYR A 124 2.53 3.34 13.76
CA TYR A 124 2.80 2.25 12.82
C TYR A 124 1.56 1.91 12.00
N LEU A 125 1.81 1.45 10.76
CA LEU A 125 0.80 0.83 9.94
C LEU A 125 0.46 -0.54 10.50
N ASP A 126 -0.81 -0.76 10.75
CA ASP A 126 -1.34 -2.00 11.31
C ASP A 126 -2.34 -2.65 10.36
N VAL A 127 -2.41 -3.96 10.41
CA VAL A 127 -3.39 -4.78 9.70
C VAL A 127 -4.31 -5.41 10.74
N THR A 128 -5.60 -5.12 10.65
CA THR A 128 -6.61 -5.65 11.57
C THR A 128 -7.20 -6.96 11.05
N CYS A 129 -7.93 -7.68 11.91
CA CYS A 129 -8.75 -8.84 11.56
C CYS A 129 -9.60 -8.59 10.31
N ALA A 130 -10.14 -7.37 10.15
CA ALA A 130 -11.03 -7.03 9.06
C ALA A 130 -10.35 -7.12 7.69
N ALA A 131 -9.02 -6.98 7.61
CA ALA A 131 -8.30 -7.17 6.36
C ALA A 131 -8.53 -8.59 5.82
N CYS A 132 -8.39 -9.60 6.69
CA CYS A 132 -8.51 -11.02 6.33
C CYS A 132 -9.96 -11.56 6.43
N HIS A 133 -10.78 -10.95 7.28
CA HIS A 133 -12.13 -11.41 7.63
C HIS A 133 -13.23 -10.47 7.10
N THR A 134 -13.00 -9.72 6.02
CA THR A 134 -14.07 -9.01 5.31
C THR A 134 -14.04 -9.40 3.85
N GLY A 135 -15.19 -9.83 3.33
CA GLY A 135 -15.36 -10.22 1.93
C GLY A 135 -16.27 -9.27 1.17
N GLU A 136 -16.16 -9.27 -0.15
CA GLU A 136 -17.06 -8.52 -1.03
C GLU A 136 -17.36 -9.31 -2.31
N LEU A 137 -18.65 -9.34 -2.68
CA LEU A 137 -19.11 -9.89 -3.95
C LEU A 137 -19.53 -8.75 -4.86
N ARG A 138 -19.06 -8.75 -6.12
CA ARG A 138 -19.39 -7.73 -7.12
C ARG A 138 -20.12 -8.34 -8.31
N TYR A 139 -21.21 -7.70 -8.73
CA TYR A 139 -21.94 -8.09 -9.94
C TYR A 139 -22.75 -6.91 -10.48
N GLY A 140 -22.61 -6.61 -11.78
CA GLY A 140 -23.42 -5.58 -12.47
C GLY A 140 -23.35 -4.20 -11.81
N GLY A 141 -22.15 -3.73 -11.44
CA GLY A 141 -21.96 -2.44 -10.75
C GLY A 141 -22.37 -2.42 -9.27
N GLN A 142 -22.93 -3.50 -8.74
CA GLN A 142 -23.31 -3.61 -7.33
C GLN A 142 -22.25 -4.38 -6.54
N ALA A 143 -22.03 -3.99 -5.29
CA ALA A 143 -21.19 -4.71 -4.33
C ALA A 143 -21.98 -5.08 -3.07
N ILE A 144 -21.81 -6.30 -2.57
CA ILE A 144 -22.29 -6.73 -1.26
C ILE A 144 -21.08 -7.02 -0.39
N ARG A 145 -20.93 -6.27 0.72
CA ARG A 145 -19.85 -6.47 1.69
C ARG A 145 -20.33 -7.29 2.87
N ILE A 146 -19.53 -8.30 3.19
CA ILE A 146 -19.81 -9.33 4.18
C ILE A 146 -18.74 -9.20 5.27
N ASP A 147 -19.15 -8.65 6.40
CA ASP A 147 -18.30 -8.51 7.58
C ASP A 147 -18.16 -9.89 8.26
N GLY A 148 -16.95 -10.39 8.44
CA GLY A 148 -16.69 -11.81 8.78
C GLY A 148 -16.55 -12.75 7.57
N GLY A 149 -16.61 -12.22 6.34
CA GLY A 149 -16.41 -12.99 5.10
C GLY A 149 -14.94 -13.31 4.78
N ALA A 150 -14.69 -14.05 3.70
CA ALA A 150 -13.33 -14.34 3.23
C ALA A 150 -12.77 -13.18 2.40
N ALA A 151 -11.61 -12.67 2.78
CA ALA A 151 -10.92 -11.61 2.03
C ALA A 151 -10.25 -12.11 0.75
N MET A 152 -10.32 -11.30 -0.31
CA MET A 152 -9.73 -11.60 -1.62
C MET A 152 -8.45 -10.78 -1.90
N HIS A 153 -7.91 -10.09 -0.90
CA HIS A 153 -6.74 -9.25 -1.06
C HIS A 153 -5.44 -10.05 -1.23
N SER A 154 -4.43 -9.43 -1.85
CA SER A 154 -3.10 -10.03 -2.05
C SER A 154 -2.09 -9.80 -0.92
N LEU A 155 -2.54 -9.35 0.26
CA LEU A 155 -1.67 -8.99 1.40
C LEU A 155 -0.66 -10.10 1.78
N ALA A 156 -1.10 -11.37 1.86
CA ALA A 156 -0.27 -12.50 2.28
C ALA A 156 0.84 -12.85 1.25
N SER A 157 0.78 -12.28 0.06
CA SER A 157 1.74 -12.58 -1.01
C SER A 157 2.98 -11.69 -0.84
N THR A 158 3.71 -11.89 0.26
CA THR A 158 4.98 -11.20 0.57
C THR A 158 6.20 -12.09 0.41
N VAL A 159 6.01 -13.34 -0.01
CA VAL A 159 7.12 -14.27 -0.26
C VAL A 159 7.85 -13.84 -1.54
N PRO A 160 9.17 -13.58 -1.47
CA PRO A 160 9.97 -13.24 -2.64
C PRO A 160 10.19 -14.50 -3.47
N THR A 161 9.20 -14.86 -4.28
CA THR A 161 9.39 -15.79 -5.38
C THR A 161 9.50 -14.98 -6.68
N LEU A 162 9.94 -15.62 -7.77
CA LEU A 162 9.82 -15.05 -9.12
C LEU A 162 8.35 -14.82 -9.54
N ARG A 163 7.40 -15.25 -8.70
CA ARG A 163 5.96 -14.98 -8.73
C ARG A 163 5.49 -14.32 -7.41
N GLY A 164 6.35 -13.52 -6.78
CA GLY A 164 6.06 -12.87 -5.50
C GLY A 164 4.80 -12.02 -5.59
N GLY A 165 4.17 -11.74 -4.46
CA GLY A 165 2.92 -10.99 -4.52
C GLY A 165 3.11 -9.55 -4.86
N ALA A 166 2.22 -9.12 -5.74
CA ALA A 166 2.26 -7.81 -6.35
C ALA A 166 2.29 -6.68 -5.31
N PHE A 167 1.59 -6.82 -4.18
CA PHE A 167 1.55 -5.78 -3.15
C PHE A 167 2.92 -5.52 -2.52
N GLY A 168 3.58 -6.57 -1.99
CA GLY A 168 4.89 -6.44 -1.34
C GLY A 168 5.97 -5.94 -2.30
N GLN A 169 5.92 -6.40 -3.55
CA GLN A 169 6.83 -5.93 -4.60
C GLN A 169 6.61 -4.46 -4.94
N ALA A 170 5.36 -4.04 -5.15
CA ALA A 170 5.02 -2.65 -5.47
C ALA A 170 5.36 -1.70 -4.31
N LEU A 171 5.12 -2.13 -3.06
CA LEU A 171 5.51 -1.38 -1.87
C LEU A 171 7.04 -1.24 -1.79
N GLY A 172 7.77 -2.35 -1.94
CA GLY A 172 9.22 -2.36 -1.94
C GLY A 172 9.82 -1.47 -3.03
N MET A 173 9.24 -1.45 -4.23
CA MET A 173 9.67 -0.56 -5.31
C MET A 173 9.38 0.90 -5.01
N SER A 174 8.22 1.21 -4.43
CA SER A 174 7.88 2.59 -4.03
C SER A 174 8.84 3.09 -2.95
N MET A 175 9.20 2.24 -2.00
CA MET A 175 10.23 2.53 -0.99
C MET A 175 11.61 2.71 -1.62
N ALA A 176 12.04 1.81 -2.52
CA ALA A 176 13.34 1.90 -3.18
C ALA A 176 13.47 3.19 -4.02
N PHE A 177 12.45 3.52 -4.81
CA PHE A 177 12.44 4.76 -5.60
C PHE A 177 12.40 5.99 -4.71
N THR A 178 11.67 5.95 -3.59
CA THR A 178 11.68 7.04 -2.61
C THR A 178 13.07 7.20 -1.99
N TYR A 179 13.75 6.10 -1.64
CA TYR A 179 15.07 6.14 -1.01
C TYR A 179 16.17 6.63 -1.97
N TYR A 180 16.23 6.07 -3.18
CA TYR A 180 17.31 6.34 -4.13
C TYR A 180 17.11 7.59 -5.01
N ASN A 181 15.86 8.03 -5.26
CA ASN A 181 15.62 9.26 -6.02
C ASN A 181 15.63 10.47 -5.07
N PRO A 182 16.61 11.39 -5.19
CA PRO A 182 16.76 12.51 -4.25
C PRO A 182 15.56 13.48 -4.25
N LEU A 183 14.86 13.63 -5.38
CA LEU A 183 13.69 14.50 -5.47
C LEU A 183 12.46 13.87 -4.82
N LYS A 184 12.27 12.55 -4.94
CA LYS A 184 11.21 11.81 -4.24
C LYS A 184 11.47 11.78 -2.74
N PHE A 185 12.71 11.46 -2.35
CA PHE A 185 13.12 11.46 -0.95
C PHE A 185 12.84 12.81 -0.28
N ARG A 186 13.15 13.92 -0.97
CA ARG A 186 12.85 15.27 -0.47
C ARG A 186 11.35 15.44 -0.18
N ARG A 187 10.47 15.17 -1.15
CA ARG A 187 9.02 15.32 -0.96
C ARG A 187 8.46 14.40 0.12
N PHE A 188 8.97 13.17 0.18
CA PHE A 188 8.65 12.22 1.25
C PHE A 188 9.02 12.79 2.62
N ALA A 189 10.26 13.26 2.78
CA ALA A 189 10.76 13.82 4.03
C ALA A 189 10.01 15.11 4.41
N GLU A 190 9.70 15.99 3.45
CA GLU A 190 8.89 17.21 3.68
C GLU A 190 7.50 16.83 4.23
N GLN A 191 6.86 15.80 3.65
CA GLN A 191 5.54 15.36 4.08
C GLN A 191 5.54 14.69 5.46
N VAL A 192 6.55 13.87 5.75
CA VAL A 192 6.63 13.10 7.00
C VAL A 192 7.12 13.96 8.18
N LEU A 193 8.08 14.85 7.96
CA LEU A 193 8.70 15.63 9.04
C LEU A 193 8.05 17.01 9.23
N GLY A 194 7.40 17.56 8.20
CA GLY A 194 6.81 18.90 8.26
C GLY A 194 7.84 19.95 8.71
N GLU A 195 7.55 20.63 9.81
CA GLU A 195 8.42 21.66 10.39
C GLU A 195 9.80 21.14 10.83
N ARG A 196 9.92 19.85 11.13
CA ARG A 196 11.19 19.22 11.54
C ARG A 196 12.08 18.83 10.36
N TYR A 197 11.66 19.10 9.13
CA TYR A 197 12.36 18.68 7.92
C TYR A 197 13.86 19.04 7.92
N GLU A 198 14.21 20.29 8.25
CA GLU A 198 15.62 20.73 8.25
C GLU A 198 16.48 20.05 9.34
N GLN A 199 15.85 19.61 10.43
CA GLN A 199 16.54 19.01 11.60
C GLN A 199 16.73 17.50 11.43
N ASP A 200 15.68 16.80 10.99
CA ASP A 200 15.61 15.34 11.12
C ASP A 200 15.73 14.59 9.78
N ARG A 201 15.79 15.29 8.64
CA ARG A 201 15.84 14.64 7.31
C ARG A 201 16.96 13.61 7.17
N ALA A 202 18.12 13.86 7.76
CA ALA A 202 19.26 12.94 7.68
C ALA A 202 18.95 11.59 8.36
N GLN A 203 18.13 11.60 9.42
CA GLN A 203 17.80 10.43 10.22
C GLN A 203 16.90 9.45 9.44
N LEU A 204 16.11 9.92 8.46
CA LEU A 204 15.24 9.06 7.65
C LEU A 204 15.98 8.05 6.74
N ARG A 205 17.31 8.12 6.64
CA ARG A 205 18.14 7.18 5.85
C ARG A 205 19.02 6.26 6.70
N HIS A 206 18.99 6.44 8.01
CA HIS A 206 19.78 5.69 8.99
C HIS A 206 18.85 4.81 9.84
#